data_AF-A0A3Q8XPM2-F1
#
_entry.id   AF-A0A3Q8XPM2-F1
#
_cell.length_a   1.000
_cell.length_b   1.000
_cell.length_c   1.000
_cell.angle_alpha   90.00
_cell.angle_beta   90.00
_cell.angle_gamma   90.00
#
_symmetry.space_group_name_H-M   'P 1'
#
loop_
_entity.id
_entity.type
_entity.pdbx_description
1 polymer ?
#
loop_
_entity_poly.entity_id
_entity_poly.type
_entity_poly.pdbx_seq_one_letter_code
_entity_poly.pdbx_strand_id
1 'polypeptide(L)' 'MSDLLVGIGLVLVIEGLVYAAAPTAMRKMAERLPELSDQTLRLSGIVALAAGVFVIWLVRG' A
#
# COMPACT_ATOMS: atom_id res chain seq x y z
N MET A 1 12.09 0.01 19.30
CA MET A 1 13.02 0.01 18.16
C MET A 1 12.78 -1.15 17.18
N SER A 2 12.12 -2.24 17.61
CA SER A 2 11.67 -3.35 16.74
C SER A 2 10.51 -3.00 15.81
N ASP A 3 9.65 -2.07 16.20
CA ASP A 3 8.38 -1.79 15.51
C ASP A 3 8.56 -1.34 14.06
N LEU A 4 9.62 -0.59 13.77
CA LEU A 4 9.96 -0.20 12.40
C LEU A 4 10.33 -1.43 11.55
N LEU A 5 11.15 -2.33 12.08
CA LEU A 5 11.53 -3.57 11.40
C LEU A 5 10.32 -4.49 11.21
N VAL A 6 9.42 -4.56 12.19
CA VAL A 6 8.15 -5.29 12.08
C VAL A 6 7.26 -4.68 11.00
N GLY A 7 7.13 -3.34 10.96
CA GLY A 7 6.37 -2.64 9.94
C GLY A 7 6.92 -2.90 8.52
N ILE A 8 8.24 -2.81 8.34
CA ILE A 8 8.90 -3.14 7.07
C ILE A 8 8.65 -4.61 6.70
N GLY A 9 8.80 -5.54 7.65
CA GLY A 9 8.55 -6.96 7.43
C GLY A 9 7.11 -7.24 6.99
N LEU A 10 6.13 -6.59 7.62
CA LEU A 10 4.72 -6.72 7.25
C LEU A 10 4.44 -6.19 5.84
N VAL A 11 5.01 -5.05 5.46
CA VAL A 11 4.87 -4.51 4.10
C VAL A 11 5.40 -5.52 3.07
N LEU A 12 6.57 -6.11 3.30
CA LEU A 12 7.15 -7.12 2.41
C LEU A 12 6.30 -8.38 2.31
N VAL A 13 5.74 -8.85 3.43
CA VAL A 13 4.84 -10.02 3.44
C VAL A 13 3.57 -9.73 2.64
N ILE A 14 2.96 -8.55 2.85
CA ILE A 14 1.72 -8.17 2.15
C ILE A 14 1.97 -8.01 0.65
N GLU A 15 3.00 -7.24 0.27
CA GLU A 15 3.40 -7.08 -1.14
C GLU A 15 3.70 -8.44 -1.80
N GLY A 16 4.52 -9.27 -1.16
CA GLY A 16 4.86 -10.61 -1.65
C GLY A 16 3.65 -11.53 -1.80
N LEU A 17 2.72 -11.49 -0.85
CA LEU A 17 1.48 -12.25 -0.91
C LEU A 17 0.62 -11.82 -2.10
N VAL A 18 0.48 -10.51 -2.35
CA VAL A 18 -0.29 -10.01 -3.48
C VAL A 18 0.34 -10.45 -4.81
N TYR A 19 1.67 -10.39 -4.94
CA TYR A 19 2.38 -10.90 -6.11
C TYR A 19 2.19 -12.41 -6.31
N ALA A 20 2.22 -13.19 -5.24
CA ALA A 20 2.08 -14.65 -5.32
C ALA A 20 0.63 -15.09 -5.57
N ALA A 21 -0.33 -14.47 -4.90
CA ALA A 21 -1.74 -14.88 -4.94
C ALA A 21 -2.48 -14.34 -6.18
N ALA A 22 -2.15 -13.13 -6.64
CA ALA A 22 -2.88 -12.47 -7.73
C ALA A 22 -1.94 -11.74 -8.72
N PRO A 23 -0.96 -12.43 -9.34
CA PRO A 23 0.03 -11.80 -10.23
C PRO A 23 -0.60 -11.13 -11.46
N THR A 24 -1.70 -11.69 -11.98
CA THR A 24 -2.42 -11.13 -13.13
C THR A 24 -3.16 -9.83 -12.78
N ALA A 25 -3.68 -9.71 -11.55
CA ALA A 25 -4.31 -8.49 -11.10
C ALA A 25 -3.28 -7.36 -10.96
N MET A 26 -2.08 -7.67 -10.43
CA MET A 26 -1.00 -6.68 -10.32
C MET A 26 -0.52 -6.19 -11.68
N ARG A 27 -0.35 -7.09 -12.66
CA ARG A 27 0.01 -6.68 -14.03
C ARG A 27 -1.04 -5.75 -14.65
N LYS A 28 -2.32 -6.10 -14.54
CA LYS A 28 -3.41 -5.24 -15.03
C LYS A 28 -3.45 -3.89 -14.32
N MET A 29 -3.21 -3.85 -13.01
CA MET A 29 -3.12 -2.60 -12.26
C MET A 29 -1.97 -1.73 -12.79
N ALA A 30 -0.80 -2.34 -12.99
CA ALA A 30 0.39 -1.64 -13.48
C ALA A 30 0.19 -1.07 -14.90
N GLU A 31 -0.52 -1.79 -15.79
CA GLU A 31 -0.87 -1.31 -17.13
C GLU A 31 -1.78 -0.07 -17.10
N ARG A 32 -2.57 0.11 -16.03
CA ARG A 32 -3.47 1.26 -15.85
C ARG A 32 -2.77 2.46 -15.22
N LEU A 33 -1.63 2.28 -14.56
CA LEU A 33 -0.92 3.38 -13.89
C LEU A 33 -0.57 4.55 -14.84
N PRO A 34 -0.10 4.33 -16.08
CA PRO A 34 0.18 5.42 -17.02
C PRO A 34 -1.07 6.18 -17.50
N GLU A 35 -2.26 5.58 -17.36
CA GLU A 35 -3.53 6.22 -17.74
C GLU A 35 -4.03 7.18 -16.65
N LEU A 36 -3.51 7.07 -15.43
CA LEU A 36 -3.89 7.92 -14.31
C LEU A 36 -3.08 9.23 -14.33
N SER A 37 -3.77 10.35 -14.07
CA SER A 37 -3.07 11.63 -13.88
C SER A 37 -2.25 11.61 -12.59
N ASP A 38 -1.12 12.34 -12.59
CA ASP A 38 -0.29 12.54 -11.39
C ASP A 38 -1.07 13.06 -10.19
N GLN A 39 -2.09 13.90 -10.44
CA GLN A 39 -2.96 14.44 -9.40
C GLN A 39 -3.82 13.35 -8.77
N THR A 40 -4.40 12.47 -9.58
CA THR A 40 -5.20 11.33 -9.08
C THR A 40 -4.35 10.40 -8.24
N LEU A 41 -3.16 10.04 -8.75
CA LEU A 41 -2.24 9.14 -8.04
C LEU A 41 -1.77 9.74 -6.70
N ARG A 42 -1.48 11.05 -6.69
CA ARG A 42 -1.10 11.77 -5.47
C ARG A 42 -2.24 11.81 -4.46
N LEU A 43 -3.46 12.11 -4.90
CA LEU A 43 -4.62 12.18 -4.00
C LEU A 43 -4.94 10.80 -3.42
N SER A 44 -4.92 9.74 -4.24
CA SER A 44 -5.12 8.37 -3.75
C SER A 44 -4.04 7.97 -2.73
N GLY A 45 -2.78 8.35 -2.97
CA GLY A 45 -1.68 8.11 -2.04
C GLY A 45 -1.86 8.84 -0.71
N ILE A 46 -2.27 10.11 -0.74
CA ILE A 46 -2.53 10.90 0.48
C ILE A 46 -3.69 10.30 1.27
N VAL A 47 -4.78 9.89 0.60
CA VAL A 47 -5.93 9.25 1.25
C VAL A 47 -5.53 7.92 1.89
N ALA A 48 -4.76 7.08 1.18
CA ALA A 48 -4.27 5.81 1.70
C ALA A 48 -3.35 6.02 2.91
N LEU A 49 -2.45 7.01 2.86
CA LEU A 49 -1.57 7.38 3.96
C LEU A 49 -2.39 7.83 5.18
N ALA A 50 -3.35 8.74 5.00
CA ALA A 50 -4.20 9.24 6.07
C ALA A 50 -5.01 8.10 6.73
N ALA A 51 -5.58 7.21 5.92
CA ALA A 51 -6.29 6.03 6.41
C ALA A 51 -5.37 5.09 7.20
N GLY A 52 -4.16 4.83 6.69
CA GLY A 52 -3.17 4.00 7.39
C GLY A 52 -2.77 4.57 8.75
N VAL A 53 -2.50 5.88 8.82
CA VAL A 53 -2.21 6.58 10.08
C VAL A 53 -3.40 6.51 11.03
N PHE A 54 -4.62 6.71 10.53
CA PHE A 54 -5.84 6.63 11.33
C PHE A 54 -6.05 5.23 11.95
N VAL A 55 -5.84 4.17 11.17
CA VAL A 55 -5.90 2.79 11.67
C VAL A 55 -4.84 2.53 12.74
N ILE A 56 -3.60 2.97 12.51
CA ILE A 56 -2.52 2.83 13.51
C ILE A 56 -2.88 3.57 14.79
N TRP A 57 -3.43 4.79 14.68
CA TRP A 57 -3.89 5.58 15.82
C TRP A 57 -5.02 4.88 16.57
N LEU A 58 -5.99 4.26 15.90
CA LEU A 58 -7.07 3.51 16.58
C LEU A 58 -6.58 2.25 17.32
N VAL A 59 -5.54 1.60 16.80
CA VAL A 59 -5.01 0.36 17.39
C VAL A 59 -4.00 0.63 18.50
N ARG A 60 -3.26 1.74 18.43
CA ARG A 60 -2.17 2.08 19.36
C ARG A 60 -2.45 3.28 20.28
N GLY A 61 -3.49 4.07 19.99
CA GLY A 61 -3.95 5.19 20.81
C GLY A 61 -4.91 4.74 21.89
#